data_AF-A0A3M6WQN5-F1
#
_entry.id   AF-A0A3M6WQN5-F1
#
_cell.length_a   1.000
_cell.length_b   1.000
_cell.length_c   1.000
_cell.angle_alpha   90.00
_cell.angle_beta   90.00
_cell.angle_gamma   90.00
#
_symmetry.space_group_name_H-M   'P 1'
#
loop_
_entity.id
_entity.type
_entity.pdbx_description
1 polymer ?
#
loop_
_entity_poly.entity_id
_entity_poly.type
_entity_poly.pdbx_seq_one_letter_code
_entity_poly.pdbx_strand_id
1 'polypeptide(L)'
;MEDGKLFVRSDSKIFRFQNGKSESLFLQRKNPRRIAWTVLCRRAHRKGITEEQAKSRRRRQVKSQRAVVGASLDVIKERRSMRPEARAAQRNAATKEAKEKRNAAQS
;
A
#
# COMPACT_ATOMS: atom_id res chain seq x y z
N MET A 1 23.57 -15.89 33.31
CA MET A 1 23.28 -14.53 32.80
C MET A 1 22.01 -14.06 33.49
N GLU A 2 22.10 -13.73 34.78
CA GLU A 2 20.96 -13.32 35.60
C GLU A 2 21.13 -11.89 36.16
N ASP A 3 22.13 -11.16 35.68
CA ASP A 3 22.54 -9.91 36.30
C ASP A 3 21.97 -8.72 35.54
N GLY A 4 20.88 -8.18 36.07
CA GLY A 4 20.22 -6.96 35.63
C GLY A 4 19.18 -6.53 36.66
N LYS A 5 18.70 -5.28 36.56
CA LYS A 5 17.66 -4.75 37.44
C LYS A 5 16.41 -4.40 36.67
N LEU A 6 15.26 -4.63 37.28
CA LEU A 6 13.95 -4.21 36.78
C LEU A 6 13.43 -3.08 37.66
N PHE A 7 13.17 -1.93 37.06
CA PHE A 7 12.60 -0.77 37.72
C PHE A 7 11.17 -0.56 37.24
N VAL A 8 10.21 -0.65 38.15
CA VAL A 8 8.81 -0.31 37.90
C VAL A 8 8.57 1.10 38.40
N ARG A 9 8.17 2.00 37.49
CA ARG A 9 7.84 3.38 37.83
C ARG A 9 6.35 3.48 38.24
N SER A 10 6.00 4.52 38.98
CA SER A 10 4.63 4.75 39.51
C SER A 10 3.54 4.76 38.44
N ASP A 11 3.86 5.07 37.17
CA ASP A 11 2.96 4.97 36.02
C ASP A 11 2.83 3.54 35.46
N SER A 12 3.20 2.52 36.26
CA SER A 12 3.25 1.11 35.87
C SER A 12 4.21 0.79 34.73
N LYS A 13 5.10 1.72 34.36
CA LYS A 13 6.06 1.51 33.27
C LYS A 13 7.29 0.74 33.75
N ILE A 14 7.64 -0.31 33.02
CA ILE A 14 8.74 -1.19 33.34
C ILE A 14 9.99 -0.80 32.54
N PHE A 15 11.10 -0.61 33.23
CA PHE A 15 12.42 -0.40 32.66
C PHE A 15 13.34 -1.54 33.06
N ARG A 16 14.08 -2.10 32.09
CA ARG A 16 15.05 -3.16 32.31
C ARG A 16 16.45 -2.61 32.08
N PHE A 17 17.34 -2.80 33.06
CA PHE A 17 18.73 -2.35 33.03
C PHE A 17 19.65 -3.56 33.06
N GLN A 18 20.64 -3.58 32.15
CA GLN A 18 21.63 -4.65 32.10
C GLN A 18 22.75 -4.47 33.15
N ASN A 19 22.99 -3.24 33.61
CA ASN A 19 24.03 -2.93 34.59
C ASN A 19 23.73 -1.63 35.36
N GLY A 20 24.45 -1.38 36.45
CA GLY A 20 24.31 -0.18 37.28
C GLY A 20 24.61 1.13 36.54
N LYS A 21 25.45 1.10 35.48
CA LYS A 21 25.73 2.28 34.64
C LYS A 21 24.47 2.76 33.91
N SER A 22 23.73 1.83 33.31
CA SER A 22 22.48 2.15 32.59
C SER A 22 21.38 2.63 33.52
N GLU A 23 21.27 2.06 34.72
CA GLU A 23 20.35 2.49 35.78
C GLU A 23 20.68 3.90 36.26
N SER A 24 21.94 4.16 36.63
CA SER A 24 22.38 5.47 37.13
C SER A 24 22.11 6.59 36.12
N LEU A 25 22.41 6.37 34.83
CA LEU A 25 22.15 7.35 33.78
C LEU A 25 20.64 7.62 33.57
N PHE A 26 19.79 6.60 33.75
CA PHE A 26 18.35 6.75 33.70
C PHE A 26 17.82 7.57 34.89
N LEU A 27 18.27 7.28 36.11
CA LEU A 27 17.89 8.03 37.32
C LEU A 27 18.37 9.48 37.27
N GLN A 28 19.53 9.74 36.67
CA GLN A 28 20.04 11.08 36.34
C GLN A 28 19.27 11.77 35.18
N ARG A 29 18.23 11.14 34.64
CA ARG A 29 17.39 11.65 33.55
C ARG A 29 18.18 12.01 32.28
N LYS A 30 19.30 11.31 32.02
CA LYS A 30 20.10 11.53 30.80
C LYS A 30 19.38 10.95 29.59
N ASN A 31 19.39 11.70 28.48
CA ASN A 31 18.77 11.26 27.23
C ASN A 31 19.68 10.25 26.50
N PRO A 32 19.23 9.00 26.26
CA PRO A 32 20.04 8.01 25.56
C PRO A 32 20.49 8.45 24.16
N ARG A 33 19.72 9.31 23.47
CA ARG A 33 20.08 9.85 22.14
C ARG A 33 21.36 10.69 22.13
N ARG A 34 21.78 11.19 23.30
CA ARG A 34 23.00 11.99 23.46
C ARG A 34 24.20 11.18 23.96
N ILE A 35 24.00 9.90 24.29
CA ILE A 35 25.05 9.03 24.84
C ILE A 35 25.60 8.15 23.72
N ALA A 36 26.84 8.42 23.30
CA ALA A 36 27.46 7.89 22.08
C ALA A 36 27.45 6.36 21.93
N TRP A 37 27.60 5.62 23.04
CA TRP A 37 27.68 4.16 23.02
C TRP A 37 26.31 3.47 22.93
N THR A 38 25.21 4.19 23.15
CA THR A 38 23.88 3.56 23.11
C THR A 38 23.44 3.24 21.69
N VAL A 39 22.66 2.16 21.54
CA VAL A 39 22.06 1.78 20.25
C VAL A 39 21.19 2.91 19.70
N LEU A 40 20.45 3.62 20.56
CA LEU A 40 19.58 4.72 20.14
C LEU A 40 20.36 5.90 19.56
N CYS A 41 21.49 6.27 20.18
CA CYS A 41 22.39 7.29 19.63
C CYS A 41 22.99 6.84 18.30
N ARG A 42 23.48 5.60 18.21
CA ARG A 42 24.04 5.06 16.96
C ARG A 42 23.01 5.05 15.82
N ARG A 43 21.75 4.66 16.10
CA ARG A 43 20.65 4.70 15.14
C ARG A 43 20.32 6.12 14.68
N ALA A 44 20.26 7.08 15.61
CA ALA A 44 20.01 8.49 15.28
C ALA A 44 21.12 9.09 14.39
N HIS A 45 22.36 8.65 14.57
CA HIS A 45 23.53 9.08 13.79
C HIS A 45 23.85 8.16 12.61
N ARG A 46 22.96 7.23 12.25
CA ARG A 46 23.13 6.28 11.14
C ARG A 46 24.41 5.44 11.21
N LYS A 47 24.94 5.18 12.40
CA LYS A 47 26.14 4.37 12.61
C LYS A 47 25.79 2.88 12.61
N GLY A 48 26.33 2.12 11.66
CA GLY A 48 26.15 0.66 11.59
C GLY A 48 24.76 0.22 11.08
N ILE A 49 24.06 1.09 10.36
CA ILE A 49 22.83 0.72 9.64
C ILE A 49 23.25 0.23 8.26
N THR A 50 23.64 -1.04 8.16
CA THR A 50 23.89 -1.73 6.88
C THR A 50 22.68 -2.57 6.45
N GLU A 51 21.82 -2.98 7.38
CA GLU A 51 20.59 -3.68 7.07
C GLU A 51 19.51 -2.68 6.64
N GLU A 52 19.34 -2.61 5.32
CA GLU A 52 18.18 -2.03 4.65
C GLU A 52 16.90 -2.32 5.46
N GLN A 53 16.15 -1.27 5.81
CA GLN A 53 14.71 -1.41 5.88
C GLN A 53 14.25 -1.73 4.47
N ALA A 54 14.29 -3.01 4.10
CA ALA A 54 13.72 -3.49 2.86
C ALA A 54 12.28 -2.98 2.85
N LYS A 55 12.00 -2.02 1.98
CA LYS A 55 10.65 -1.48 1.83
C LYS A 55 9.75 -2.68 1.54
N SER A 56 8.78 -2.91 2.41
CA SER A 56 7.80 -3.98 2.20
C SER A 56 7.22 -3.80 0.79
N ARG A 57 7.56 -4.73 -0.12
CA ARG A 57 7.09 -4.70 -1.49
C ARG A 57 5.61 -5.02 -1.46
N ARG A 58 4.76 -3.99 -1.55
CA ARG A 58 3.32 -4.18 -1.69
C ARG A 58 3.04 -4.97 -2.96
N ARG A 59 2.41 -6.15 -2.84
CA ARG A 59 1.99 -6.96 -3.99
C ARG A 59 0.89 -6.21 -4.76
N ARG A 60 1.04 -6.09 -6.09
CA ARG A 60 0.00 -5.52 -6.98
C ARG A 60 -1.07 -6.57 -7.22
N GLN A 61 -2.32 -6.27 -6.88
CA GLN A 61 -3.44 -7.18 -7.13
C GLN A 61 -3.85 -7.10 -8.61
N VAL A 62 -3.93 -8.26 -9.27
CA VAL A 62 -4.57 -8.38 -10.59
C VAL A 62 -6.07 -8.50 -10.36
N LYS A 63 -6.86 -7.61 -10.94
CA LYS A 63 -8.33 -7.66 -10.90
C LYS A 63 -8.83 -8.47 -12.10
N SER A 64 -9.46 -9.62 -11.86
CA SER A 64 -10.17 -10.36 -12.90
C SER A 64 -11.51 -9.70 -13.20
N GLN A 65 -11.89 -9.66 -14.48
CA GLN A 65 -13.23 -9.23 -14.89
C GLN A 65 -14.20 -10.39 -14.71
N ARG A 66 -15.40 -10.09 -14.20
CA ARG A 66 -16.49 -11.07 -14.02
C ARG A 66 -17.58 -10.85 -15.06
N ALA A 67 -18.32 -11.92 -15.37
CA ALA A 67 -19.51 -11.84 -16.21
C ALA A 67 -20.56 -10.94 -15.53
N VAL A 68 -21.41 -10.31 -16.34
CA VAL A 68 -22.51 -9.48 -15.85
C VAL A 68 -23.82 -10.12 -16.31
N VAL A 69 -24.88 -10.03 -15.51
CA VAL A 69 -26.20 -10.56 -15.91
C VAL A 69 -26.60 -9.93 -17.25
N GLY A 70 -26.91 -10.76 -18.24
CA GLY A 70 -27.25 -10.34 -19.60
C GLY A 70 -26.09 -10.30 -20.60
N ALA A 71 -24.84 -10.54 -20.19
CA ALA A 71 -23.70 -10.72 -21.12
C ALA A 71 -22.60 -11.63 -20.54
N SER A 72 -22.26 -12.70 -21.27
CA SER A 72 -21.13 -13.55 -20.92
C SER A 72 -19.80 -12.81 -21.07
N LEU A 73 -18.76 -13.28 -20.36
CA LEU A 73 -17.43 -12.68 -20.43
C LEU A 73 -16.85 -12.65 -21.84
N ASP A 74 -17.18 -13.64 -22.66
CA ASP A 74 -16.64 -13.77 -24.01
C ASP A 74 -17.26 -12.74 -24.95
N VAL A 75 -18.57 -12.50 -24.86
CA VAL A 75 -19.26 -11.43 -25.61
C VAL A 75 -18.71 -10.05 -25.22
N ILE A 76 -18.40 -9.83 -23.94
CA ILE A 76 -17.82 -8.56 -23.47
C ILE A 76 -16.41 -8.35 -24.04
N LYS A 77 -15.59 -9.41 -24.09
CA LYS A 77 -14.24 -9.35 -24.67
C LYS A 77 -14.30 -9.09 -26.17
N GLU A 78 -15.17 -9.79 -26.89
CA GLU A 78 -15.34 -9.66 -28.34
C GLU A 78 -15.77 -8.24 -28.74
N ARG A 79 -16.76 -7.68 -28.03
CA ARG A 79 -17.18 -6.29 -28.26
C ARG A 79 -16.05 -5.29 -27.98
N ARG A 80 -15.18 -5.56 -27.02
CA ARG A 80 -14.02 -4.70 -26.71
C ARG A 80 -12.89 -4.84 -27.72
N SER A 81 -12.66 -6.03 -28.27
CA SER A 81 -11.64 -6.27 -29.29
C SER A 81 -12.01 -5.73 -30.66
N MET A 82 -13.29 -5.40 -30.91
CA MET A 82 -13.70 -4.79 -32.17
C MET A 82 -12.96 -3.48 -32.46
N ARG A 83 -12.34 -3.42 -33.64
CA ARG A 83 -11.60 -2.26 -34.15
C ARG A 83 -12.51 -1.03 -34.19
N PRO A 84 -11.99 0.18 -33.87
CA PRO A 84 -12.77 1.41 -33.90
C PRO A 84 -13.45 1.68 -35.25
N GLU A 85 -12.80 1.29 -36.35
CA GLU A 85 -13.31 1.42 -37.73
C GLU A 85 -14.61 0.64 -37.94
N ALA A 86 -14.63 -0.63 -37.51
CA ALA A 86 -15.82 -1.48 -37.60
C ALA A 86 -16.97 -0.94 -36.72
N ARG A 87 -16.64 -0.41 -35.54
CA ARG A 87 -17.63 0.23 -34.65
C ARG A 87 -18.21 1.51 -35.27
N ALA A 88 -17.39 2.32 -35.93
CA ALA A 88 -17.84 3.53 -36.60
C ALA A 88 -18.73 3.21 -37.81
N ALA A 89 -18.38 2.20 -38.60
CA ALA A 89 -19.18 1.73 -39.74
C ALA A 89 -20.58 1.26 -39.30
N GLN A 90 -20.65 0.41 -38.26
CA GLN A 90 -21.94 -0.05 -37.70
C GLN A 90 -22.79 1.13 -37.19
N ARG A 91 -22.16 2.10 -36.52
CA ARG A 91 -22.85 3.30 -36.02
C ARG A 91 -23.42 4.15 -37.17
N ASN A 92 -22.65 4.34 -38.22
CA ASN A 92 -23.06 5.12 -39.39
C ASN A 92 -24.20 4.42 -40.15
N ALA A 93 -24.12 3.11 -40.33
CA ALA A 93 -25.18 2.32 -40.95
C ALA A 93 -26.49 2.40 -40.14
N ALA A 94 -26.43 2.18 -38.83
CA ALA A 94 -27.60 2.28 -37.95
C ALA A 94 -28.20 3.70 -37.94
N THR A 95 -27.36 4.74 -38.00
CA THR A 95 -27.82 6.14 -38.08
C THR A 95 -28.53 6.42 -39.41
N LYS A 96 -28.06 5.85 -40.52
CA LYS A 96 -28.71 5.99 -41.83
C LYS A 96 -30.06 5.29 -41.85
N GLU A 97 -30.13 4.03 -41.44
CA GLU A 97 -31.39 3.29 -41.32
C GLU A 97 -32.39 4.01 -40.40
N ALA A 98 -31.93 4.54 -39.26
CA ALA A 98 -32.81 5.27 -38.34
C ALA A 98 -33.37 6.56 -38.98
N LYS A 99 -32.55 7.28 -39.76
CA LYS A 99 -33.00 8.47 -40.50
C LYS A 99 -33.97 8.11 -41.62
N GLU A 100 -33.71 7.04 -42.36
CA GLU A 100 -34.59 6.54 -43.42
C GLU A 100 -35.94 6.09 -42.85
N LYS A 101 -35.96 5.33 -41.76
CA LYS A 101 -37.19 4.95 -41.05
C LYS A 101 -37.96 6.16 -40.52
N ARG A 102 -37.26 7.17 -39.99
CA ARG A 102 -37.90 8.41 -39.55
C ARG A 102 -38.54 9.17 -40.71
N ASN A 103 -37.83 9.31 -41.82
CA ASN A 103 -38.35 9.99 -43.01
C ASN A 103 -39.55 9.23 -43.61
N ALA A 104 -39.49 7.89 -43.66
CA ALA A 104 -40.59 7.04 -44.12
C ALA A 104 -41.82 7.10 -43.21
N ALA A 105 -41.65 7.34 -41.91
CA ALA A 105 -42.75 7.53 -40.96
C ALA A 105 -43.29 8.98 -40.93
N GLN A 106 -42.56 9.95 -41.50
CA GLN A 106 -42.99 11.34 -41.64
C GLN A 106 -43.60 11.64 -43.03
N SER A 107 -43.48 10.71 -43.97
CA SER A 107 -44.18 10.71 -45.27
C SER A 107 -45.53 10.02 -45.12
#